data_AF-H2JET8-F1
#
_entry.id   AF-H2JET8-F1
#
_cell.length_a   1.000
_cell.length_b   1.000
_cell.length_c   1.000
_cell.angle_alpha   90.00
_cell.angle_beta   90.00
_cell.angle_gamma   90.00
#
_symmetry.space_group_name_H-M   'P 1'
#
loop_
_entity.id
_entity.type
_entity.pdbx_description
1 polymer ?
#
loop_
_entity_poly.entity_id
_entity_poly.type
_entity_poly.pdbx_seq_one_letter_code
_entity_poly.pdbx_strand_id
1 'polypeptide(L)'
;MAQTSGINNSLTIDQIIESTKSKQEAAARKTGGELGKNDFLNLLVTQLRYQDPLQPVDDKEFIAQMAQFSSLEQMQNMNGSMTKSQAFTLIGKVITATTSDDKTLEVNSVQGTVTSVKMKDGKTFVVVNNKDVDVDSITQVDDALYNSYENLADFSNLLGYKVKGAVYDSSNGNVIYLSGNVKQIQRGANEDYAVMDGVNVEIAEVTGSTAVDPNYIKNYLEQKVNGTTEADKQVKVTIKDSTTGAKVPVTATLKSYSIDENTGKVTAVLDNMYISVYSVSNIQKP
;
A
#
# COMPACT_ATOMS: atom_id res chain seq x y z
N MET A 1 35.88 68.11 -13.27
CA MET A 1 35.74 67.14 -14.38
C MET A 1 35.11 65.88 -13.80
N ALA A 2 33.98 65.45 -14.36
CA ALA A 2 33.18 64.34 -13.85
C ALA A 2 33.83 62.98 -14.18
N GLN A 3 33.87 62.07 -13.21
CA GLN A 3 34.11 60.65 -13.45
C GLN A 3 32.75 59.94 -13.51
N THR A 4 32.46 59.33 -14.65
CA THR A 4 31.35 58.43 -14.88
C THR A 4 31.72 57.03 -14.38
N SER A 5 30.96 56.45 -13.46
CA SER A 5 31.01 55.02 -13.17
C SER A 5 29.68 54.38 -13.56
N GLY A 6 29.67 53.72 -14.72
CA GLY A 6 28.67 52.70 -15.01
C GLY A 6 28.95 51.46 -14.18
N ILE A 7 27.92 50.81 -13.65
CA ILE A 7 28.03 49.46 -13.09
C ILE A 7 26.94 48.61 -13.74
N ASN A 8 27.41 47.70 -14.59
CA ASN A 8 26.65 46.64 -15.24
C ASN A 8 26.28 45.58 -14.19
N ASN A 9 24.98 45.34 -14.00
CA ASN A 9 24.49 44.24 -13.16
C ASN A 9 24.27 42.98 -14.01
N SER A 10 25.35 42.33 -14.43
CA SER A 10 25.29 41.03 -15.10
C SER A 10 25.41 39.92 -14.06
N LEU A 11 24.35 39.11 -13.93
CA LEU A 11 24.32 37.93 -13.09
C LEU A 11 25.40 36.93 -13.52
N THR A 12 26.02 36.24 -12.57
CA THR A 12 27.03 35.22 -12.87
C THR A 12 26.35 33.94 -13.37
N ILE A 13 27.11 33.13 -14.12
CA ILE A 13 26.66 31.82 -14.60
C ILE A 13 26.21 30.94 -13.42
N ASP A 14 26.89 31.04 -12.27
CA ASP A 14 26.53 30.31 -11.05
C ASP A 14 25.17 30.76 -10.47
N GLN A 15 24.88 32.07 -10.48
CA GLN A 15 23.58 32.60 -10.05
C GLN A 15 22.44 32.19 -10.99
N ILE A 16 22.72 32.06 -12.29
CA ILE A 16 21.77 31.55 -13.27
C ILE A 16 21.49 30.07 -13.02
N ILE A 17 22.52 29.26 -12.80
CA ILE A 17 22.41 27.82 -12.50
C ILE A 17 21.63 27.56 -11.20
N GLU A 18 21.85 28.37 -10.16
CA GLU A 18 21.16 28.22 -8.88
C GLU A 18 19.67 28.60 -9.00
N SER A 19 19.34 29.57 -9.84
CA SER A 19 17.95 29.97 -10.14
C SER A 19 17.18 28.94 -10.98
N THR A 20 17.85 28.19 -11.86
CA THR A 20 17.24 27.08 -12.62
C THR A 20 17.06 25.83 -11.75
N LYS A 21 18.00 25.54 -10.84
CA LYS A 21 17.90 24.40 -9.92
C LYS A 21 16.76 24.56 -8.91
N SER A 22 16.61 25.75 -8.34
CA SER A 22 15.52 26.08 -7.41
C SER A 22 14.13 26.13 -8.07
N LYS A 23 14.05 26.49 -9.36
CA LYS A 23 12.80 26.36 -10.15
C LYS A 23 12.46 24.90 -10.50
N GLN A 24 13.46 24.03 -10.73
CA GLN A 24 13.25 22.60 -10.97
C GLN A 24 12.71 21.87 -9.72
N GLU A 25 13.18 22.22 -8.52
CA GLU A 25 12.71 21.62 -7.27
C GLU A 25 11.28 22.05 -6.90
N ALA A 26 10.87 23.27 -7.27
CA ALA A 26 9.51 23.77 -7.05
C ALA A 26 8.48 23.15 -8.01
N ALA A 27 8.88 22.82 -9.24
CA ALA A 27 8.01 22.16 -10.22
C ALA A 27 7.80 20.67 -9.91
N ALA A 28 8.84 19.98 -9.43
CA ALA A 28 8.77 18.57 -9.06
C ALA A 28 7.87 18.29 -7.84
N ARG A 29 7.62 19.29 -6.98
CA ARG A 29 6.77 19.14 -5.78
C ARG A 29 5.26 19.20 -6.05
N LYS A 30 4.81 19.53 -7.26
CA LYS A 30 3.37 19.70 -7.58
C LYS A 30 2.77 18.63 -8.50
N THR A 31 3.54 17.64 -8.94
CA THR A 31 3.11 16.70 -10.01
C THR A 31 3.20 15.23 -9.61
N GLY A 32 2.82 14.91 -8.37
CA GLY A 32 2.70 13.52 -7.91
C GLY A 32 1.24 13.05 -7.89
N GLY A 33 0.80 12.34 -8.93
CA GLY A 33 -0.44 11.55 -8.93
C GLY A 33 -1.32 11.69 -10.18
N GLU A 34 -2.17 10.66 -10.41
CA GLU A 34 -3.16 10.55 -11.51
C GLU A 34 -4.10 11.78 -11.60
N LEU A 35 -4.30 12.49 -10.48
CA LEU A 35 -5.02 13.76 -10.38
C LEU A 35 -4.36 14.90 -11.21
N GLY A 36 -3.03 14.96 -11.26
CA GLY A 36 -2.30 16.02 -11.98
C GLY A 36 -2.43 15.94 -13.50
N LYS A 37 -2.67 14.74 -14.04
CA LYS A 37 -2.87 14.52 -15.49
C LYS A 37 -4.20 15.07 -15.98
N ASN A 38 -5.28 14.87 -15.22
CA ASN A 38 -6.62 15.35 -15.59
C ASN A 38 -6.73 16.87 -15.47
N ASP A 39 -6.17 17.45 -14.42
CA ASP A 39 -6.10 18.91 -14.24
C ASP A 39 -5.23 19.57 -15.33
N PHE A 40 -4.16 18.89 -15.74
CA PHE A 40 -3.30 19.33 -16.84
C PHE A 40 -3.99 19.25 -18.22
N LEU A 41 -4.69 18.15 -18.53
CA LEU A 41 -5.47 18.03 -19.77
C LEU A 41 -6.56 19.10 -19.86
N ASN A 42 -7.21 19.43 -18.74
CA ASN A 42 -8.16 20.53 -18.67
C ASN A 42 -7.50 21.90 -18.89
N LEU A 43 -6.32 22.13 -18.32
CA LEU A 43 -5.55 23.35 -18.54
C LEU A 43 -5.14 23.49 -20.03
N LEU A 44 -4.67 22.40 -20.64
CA LEU A 44 -4.26 22.34 -22.05
C LEU A 44 -5.43 22.62 -22.99
N VAL A 45 -6.59 22.02 -22.75
CA VAL A 45 -7.81 22.29 -23.51
C VAL A 45 -8.26 23.74 -23.33
N THR A 46 -8.10 24.29 -22.12
CA THR A 46 -8.42 25.69 -21.84
C THR A 46 -7.49 26.64 -22.58
N GLN A 47 -6.17 26.38 -22.59
CA GLN A 47 -5.20 27.18 -23.35
C GLN A 47 -5.47 27.10 -24.85
N LEU A 48 -5.74 25.91 -25.42
CA LEU A 48 -6.10 25.76 -26.84
C LEU A 48 -7.37 26.52 -27.24
N ARG A 49 -8.31 26.74 -26.32
CA ARG A 49 -9.54 27.54 -26.57
C ARG A 49 -9.30 29.05 -26.54
N TYR A 50 -8.23 29.51 -25.90
CA TYR A 50 -7.96 30.94 -25.64
C TYR A 50 -6.65 31.46 -26.24
N GLN A 51 -5.90 30.65 -27.01
CA GLN A 51 -4.65 31.06 -27.66
C GLN A 51 -4.92 31.91 -28.92
N ASP A 52 -4.20 33.03 -29.02
CA ASP A 52 -4.10 33.86 -30.22
C ASP A 52 -3.13 33.19 -31.23
N PRO A 53 -3.53 32.95 -32.50
CA PRO A 53 -2.71 32.25 -33.50
C PRO A 53 -1.31 32.82 -33.77
N LEU A 54 -1.01 34.06 -33.34
CA LEU A 54 0.19 34.80 -33.72
C LEU A 54 1.37 34.70 -32.72
N GLN A 55 1.22 34.05 -31.57
CA GLN A 55 2.33 33.84 -30.61
C GLN A 55 2.39 32.41 -30.05
N PRO A 56 2.93 31.44 -30.79
CA PRO A 56 2.86 30.05 -30.39
C PRO A 56 4.19 29.55 -29.79
N VAL A 57 4.55 29.83 -28.53
CA VAL A 57 5.54 28.99 -27.79
C VAL A 57 5.70 29.36 -26.31
N ASP A 58 5.42 28.38 -25.43
CA ASP A 58 6.26 27.93 -24.29
C ASP A 58 5.69 26.59 -23.71
N ASP A 59 4.40 26.30 -23.95
CA ASP A 59 3.72 25.12 -23.40
C ASP A 59 4.20 23.78 -24.00
N LYS A 60 4.79 23.76 -25.20
CA LYS A 60 5.17 22.51 -25.91
C LYS A 60 6.31 21.75 -25.25
N GLU A 61 7.32 22.44 -24.73
CA GLU A 61 8.46 21.81 -24.08
C GLU A 61 8.05 21.21 -22.72
N PHE A 62 7.20 21.91 -21.98
CA PHE A 62 6.59 21.40 -20.75
C PHE A 62 5.65 20.20 -21.00
N ILE A 63 4.83 20.24 -22.07
CA ILE A 63 4.01 19.09 -22.51
C ILE A 63 4.90 17.89 -22.86
N ALA A 64 6.00 18.11 -23.59
CA ALA A 64 6.92 17.04 -23.94
C ALA A 64 7.58 16.41 -22.70
N GLN A 65 7.99 17.23 -21.73
CA GLN A 65 8.55 16.74 -20.46
C GLN A 65 7.49 16.01 -19.63
N MET A 66 6.25 16.51 -19.53
CA MET A 66 5.16 15.84 -18.81
C MET A 66 4.77 14.51 -19.47
N ALA A 67 4.73 14.45 -20.80
CA ALA A 67 4.51 13.23 -21.55
C ALA A 67 5.64 12.21 -21.29
N GLN A 68 6.90 12.68 -21.22
CA GLN A 68 8.04 11.84 -20.87
C GLN A 68 7.92 11.28 -19.45
N PHE A 69 7.55 12.10 -18.46
CA PHE A 69 7.31 11.65 -17.09
C PHE A 69 6.15 10.66 -16.99
N SER A 70 5.03 10.95 -17.64
CA SER A 70 3.86 10.05 -17.68
C SER A 70 4.20 8.69 -18.30
N SER A 71 5.03 8.69 -19.36
CA SER A 71 5.50 7.45 -20.00
C SER A 71 6.39 6.63 -19.07
N LEU A 72 7.30 7.29 -18.33
CA LEU A 72 8.16 6.64 -17.34
C LEU A 72 7.34 6.08 -16.17
N GLU A 73 6.36 6.82 -15.66
CA GLU A 73 5.44 6.36 -14.63
C GLU A 73 4.65 5.14 -15.10
N GLN A 74 4.12 5.16 -16.32
CA GLN A 74 3.42 4.02 -16.89
C GLN A 74 4.34 2.80 -17.06
N MET A 75 5.60 3.01 -17.44
CA MET A 75 6.60 1.94 -17.53
C MET A 75 6.95 1.36 -16.15
N GLN A 76 7.06 2.20 -15.12
CA GLN A 76 7.25 1.75 -13.73
C GLN A 76 6.06 0.95 -13.24
N ASN A 77 4.83 1.40 -13.53
CA ASN A 77 3.60 0.66 -13.20
C ASN A 77 3.52 -0.68 -13.91
N MET A 78 3.95 -0.74 -15.18
CA MET A 78 4.01 -1.99 -15.94
C MET A 78 5.05 -2.95 -15.37
N ASN A 79 6.26 -2.47 -15.07
CA ASN A 79 7.30 -3.26 -14.42
C ASN A 79 6.81 -3.81 -13.08
N GLY A 80 6.20 -2.96 -12.24
CA GLY A 80 5.63 -3.40 -10.96
C GLY A 80 4.54 -4.45 -11.13
N SER A 81 3.69 -4.33 -12.16
CA SER A 81 2.67 -5.34 -12.46
C SER A 81 3.28 -6.67 -12.92
N MET A 82 4.35 -6.63 -13.70
CA MET A 82 5.08 -7.81 -14.14
C MET A 82 5.77 -8.52 -12.97
N THR A 83 6.46 -7.78 -12.09
CA THR A 83 7.09 -8.33 -10.88
C THR A 83 6.05 -8.95 -9.95
N LYS A 84 4.89 -8.31 -9.76
CA LYS A 84 3.76 -8.91 -9.03
C LYS A 84 3.36 -10.24 -9.66
N SER A 85 3.08 -10.26 -10.97
CA SER A 85 2.67 -11.48 -11.67
C SER A 85 3.69 -12.60 -11.49
N GLN A 86 4.98 -12.31 -11.60
CA GLN A 86 6.04 -13.29 -11.36
C GLN A 86 5.99 -13.81 -9.92
N ALA A 87 5.95 -12.92 -8.92
CA ALA A 87 5.89 -13.28 -7.51
C ALA A 87 4.73 -14.24 -7.19
N PHE A 88 3.56 -14.02 -7.80
CA PHE A 88 2.41 -14.91 -7.62
C PHE A 88 2.62 -16.31 -8.17
N THR A 89 3.28 -16.45 -9.33
CA THR A 89 3.61 -17.77 -9.87
C THR A 89 4.60 -18.54 -8.99
N LEU A 90 5.30 -17.84 -8.09
CA LEU A 90 6.21 -18.46 -7.15
C LEU A 90 5.51 -19.05 -5.92
N ILE A 91 4.26 -18.65 -5.62
CA ILE A 91 3.59 -19.13 -4.41
C ILE A 91 3.38 -20.64 -4.48
N GLY A 92 3.89 -21.36 -3.47
CA GLY A 92 3.91 -22.81 -3.42
C GLY A 92 5.11 -23.45 -4.10
N LYS A 93 5.94 -22.72 -4.84
CA LYS A 93 7.24 -23.21 -5.35
C LYS A 93 8.30 -23.09 -4.27
N VAL A 94 9.35 -23.91 -4.40
CA VAL A 94 10.56 -23.78 -3.57
C VAL A 94 11.48 -22.81 -4.29
N ILE A 95 11.97 -21.80 -3.59
CA ILE A 95 12.92 -20.84 -4.16
C ILE A 95 14.21 -20.87 -3.37
N THR A 96 15.30 -20.47 -4.03
CA THR A 96 16.55 -20.07 -3.39
C THR A 96 16.80 -18.61 -3.75
N ALA A 97 17.13 -17.79 -2.77
CA ALA A 97 17.41 -16.37 -2.96
C ALA A 97 18.56 -15.91 -2.07
N THR A 98 19.25 -14.87 -2.52
CA THR A 98 20.22 -14.16 -1.68
C THR A 98 19.51 -13.01 -0.96
N THR A 99 19.64 -12.96 0.36
CA THR A 99 19.14 -11.86 1.19
C THR A 99 20.32 -11.16 1.83
N SER A 100 20.35 -9.83 1.79
CA SER A 100 21.33 -9.04 2.56
C SER A 100 20.68 -8.58 3.86
N ASP A 101 21.37 -8.75 4.98
CA ASP A 101 20.95 -8.10 6.23
C ASP A 101 21.33 -6.62 6.17
N ASP A 102 20.35 -5.74 6.18
CA ASP A 102 20.55 -4.29 6.07
C ASP A 102 21.46 -3.69 7.17
N LYS A 103 21.64 -4.40 8.30
CA LYS A 103 22.46 -3.94 9.43
C LYS A 103 23.88 -4.50 9.40
N THR A 104 24.06 -5.76 8.98
CA THR A 104 25.38 -6.41 8.99
C THR A 104 26.04 -6.46 7.62
N LEU A 105 25.29 -6.17 6.55
CA LEU A 105 25.67 -6.34 5.14
C LEU A 105 26.07 -7.78 4.78
N GLU A 106 25.77 -8.75 5.64
CA GLU A 106 26.02 -10.16 5.35
C GLU A 106 25.04 -10.66 4.30
N VAL A 107 25.59 -11.33 3.29
CA VAL A 107 24.81 -12.03 2.27
C VAL A 107 24.50 -13.43 2.79
N ASN A 108 23.22 -13.68 3.03
CA ASN A 108 22.69 -14.97 3.43
C ASN A 108 21.91 -15.61 2.29
N SER A 109 21.84 -16.94 2.26
CA SER A 109 20.94 -17.66 1.38
C SER A 109 19.67 -18.05 2.14
N VAL A 110 18.51 -17.84 1.52
CA VAL A 110 17.22 -18.35 2.00
C VAL A 110 16.72 -19.37 0.99
N GLN A 111 16.36 -20.56 1.49
CA GLN A 111 15.72 -21.60 0.72
C GLN A 111 14.44 -22.05 1.42
N GLY A 112 13.37 -22.21 0.66
CA GLY A 112 12.11 -22.74 1.17
C GLY A 112 10.93 -22.47 0.25
N THR A 113 9.77 -22.93 0.67
CA THR A 113 8.52 -22.74 -0.07
C THR A 113 8.00 -21.32 0.14
N VAL A 114 7.61 -20.66 -0.96
CA VAL A 114 6.94 -19.36 -0.90
C VAL A 114 5.51 -19.54 -0.38
N THR A 115 5.15 -18.82 0.68
CA THR A 115 3.83 -18.91 1.32
C THR A 115 2.92 -17.73 1.00
N SER A 116 3.48 -16.58 0.64
CA SER A 116 2.71 -15.38 0.31
C SER A 116 3.50 -14.38 -0.52
N VAL A 117 2.76 -13.44 -1.13
CA VAL A 117 3.32 -12.26 -1.80
C VAL A 117 2.84 -11.01 -1.08
N LYS A 118 3.77 -10.10 -0.81
CA LYS A 118 3.57 -8.88 -0.02
C LYS A 118 4.12 -7.67 -0.75
N MET A 119 3.42 -6.55 -0.64
CA MET A 119 3.90 -5.25 -1.12
C MET A 119 4.39 -4.41 0.06
N LYS A 120 5.58 -3.84 -0.04
CA LYS A 120 6.13 -2.88 0.92
C LYS A 120 6.96 -1.83 0.20
N ASP A 121 6.74 -0.56 0.49
CA ASP A 121 7.48 0.57 -0.08
C ASP A 121 7.54 0.55 -1.63
N GLY A 122 6.45 0.11 -2.27
CA GLY A 122 6.35 -0.01 -3.73
C GLY A 122 7.06 -1.23 -4.34
N LYS A 123 7.80 -2.01 -3.53
CA LYS A 123 8.46 -3.25 -3.95
C LYS A 123 7.60 -4.47 -3.63
N THR A 124 7.79 -5.51 -4.45
CA THR A 124 7.12 -6.81 -4.28
C THR A 124 8.08 -7.78 -3.60
N PHE A 125 7.61 -8.44 -2.54
CA PHE A 125 8.35 -9.45 -1.80
C PHE A 125 7.57 -10.76 -1.82
N VAL A 126 8.29 -11.88 -1.85
CA VAL A 126 7.76 -13.20 -1.48
C VAL A 126 8.13 -13.51 -0.03
N VAL A 127 7.27 -14.22 0.69
CA VAL A 127 7.59 -14.63 2.07
C VAL A 127 8.01 -16.09 2.08
N VAL A 128 9.22 -16.33 2.60
CA VAL A 128 9.80 -17.67 2.76
C VAL A 128 10.32 -17.81 4.19
N ASN A 129 9.89 -18.84 4.92
CA ASN A 129 10.26 -19.03 6.34
C ASN A 129 10.08 -17.77 7.20
N ASN A 130 8.97 -17.05 6.99
CA ASN A 130 8.62 -15.77 7.63
C ASN A 130 9.60 -14.61 7.37
N LYS A 131 10.45 -14.70 6.34
CA LYS A 131 11.30 -13.61 5.88
C LYS A 131 10.77 -13.05 4.58
N ASP A 132 10.71 -11.72 4.49
CA ASP A 132 10.42 -11.00 3.25
C ASP A 132 11.66 -11.12 2.34
N VAL A 133 11.49 -11.66 1.13
CA VAL A 133 12.54 -11.88 0.13
C VAL A 133 12.17 -11.06 -1.10
N ASP A 134 13.10 -10.23 -1.57
CA ASP A 134 12.91 -9.45 -2.80
C ASP A 134 12.78 -10.42 -3.98
N VAL A 135 11.76 -10.23 -4.83
CA VAL A 135 11.55 -11.06 -6.02
C VAL A 135 12.76 -11.01 -6.95
N ASP A 136 13.44 -9.86 -7.01
CA ASP A 136 14.61 -9.65 -7.85
C ASP A 136 15.86 -10.38 -7.33
N SER A 137 15.86 -10.85 -6.08
CA SER A 137 17.01 -11.55 -5.47
C SER A 137 16.94 -13.08 -5.54
N ILE A 138 15.89 -13.60 -6.19
CA ILE A 138 15.67 -15.04 -6.38
C ILE A 138 16.60 -15.56 -7.48
N THR A 139 17.38 -16.58 -7.14
CA THR A 139 18.39 -17.16 -8.04
C THR A 139 17.99 -18.53 -8.58
N GLN A 140 17.09 -19.24 -7.89
CA GLN A 140 16.57 -20.53 -8.33
C GLN A 140 15.10 -20.69 -7.96
N VAL A 141 14.34 -21.34 -8.83
CA VAL A 141 12.94 -21.70 -8.63
C VAL A 141 12.80 -23.18 -8.98
N ASP A 142 12.40 -23.98 -7.99
CA ASP A 142 12.10 -25.39 -8.12
C ASP A 142 10.60 -25.61 -7.93
N ASP A 143 10.02 -26.52 -8.72
CA ASP A 143 8.65 -26.94 -8.51
C ASP A 143 8.52 -27.73 -7.21
N ALA A 144 7.65 -27.29 -6.31
CA ALA A 144 7.27 -28.14 -5.19
C ALA A 144 6.46 -29.33 -5.71
N LEU A 145 6.64 -30.49 -5.08
CA LEU A 145 5.90 -31.70 -5.40
C LEU A 145 4.39 -31.40 -5.45
N TYR A 146 3.83 -31.62 -6.64
CA TYR A 146 2.44 -31.64 -7.05
C TYR A 146 1.43 -31.31 -5.95
N ASN A 147 0.97 -30.07 -5.93
CA ASN A 147 -0.17 -29.66 -5.14
C ASN A 147 -1.13 -28.87 -6.05
N SER A 148 -2.19 -29.55 -6.47
CA SER A 148 -3.29 -29.07 -7.29
C SER A 148 -4.20 -28.11 -6.51
N TYR A 149 -3.65 -27.01 -6.02
CA TYR A 149 -4.44 -25.92 -5.43
C TYR A 149 -4.80 -24.89 -6.51
N GLU A 150 -5.92 -24.19 -6.31
CA GLU A 150 -6.32 -23.08 -7.16
C GLU A 150 -5.21 -22.04 -7.28
N ASN A 151 -5.11 -21.43 -8.46
CA ASN A 151 -4.00 -20.57 -8.79
C ASN A 151 -4.12 -19.24 -8.06
N LEU A 152 -3.36 -19.08 -6.98
CA LEU A 152 -3.32 -17.83 -6.20
C LEU A 152 -2.92 -16.61 -7.07
N ALA A 153 -2.32 -16.85 -8.25
CA ALA A 153 -2.05 -15.82 -9.25
C ALA A 153 -3.31 -15.17 -9.85
N ASP A 154 -4.47 -15.82 -9.79
CA ASP A 154 -5.73 -15.23 -10.25
C ASP A 154 -6.12 -14.01 -9.39
N PHE A 155 -5.65 -13.96 -8.15
CA PHE A 155 -5.85 -12.86 -7.22
C PHE A 155 -4.73 -11.81 -7.26
N SER A 156 -3.81 -11.91 -8.22
CA SER A 156 -2.64 -11.02 -8.30
C SER A 156 -2.98 -9.55 -8.46
N ASN A 157 -4.08 -9.28 -9.17
CA ASN A 157 -4.60 -7.95 -9.43
C ASN A 157 -5.16 -7.27 -8.17
N LEU A 158 -5.33 -7.99 -7.05
CA LEU A 158 -5.83 -7.40 -5.82
C LEU A 158 -4.76 -6.63 -5.06
N LEU A 159 -3.46 -6.96 -5.21
CA LEU A 159 -2.39 -6.31 -4.44
C LEU A 159 -2.28 -4.82 -4.73
N GLY A 160 -2.44 -4.02 -3.68
CA GLY A 160 -2.43 -2.57 -3.71
C GLY A 160 -3.79 -1.94 -4.03
N TYR A 161 -4.84 -2.73 -4.27
CA TYR A 161 -6.18 -2.23 -4.49
C TYR A 161 -6.96 -2.16 -3.18
N LYS A 162 -7.90 -1.23 -3.12
CA LYS A 162 -8.92 -1.20 -2.08
C LYS A 162 -10.04 -2.15 -2.47
N VAL A 163 -10.42 -3.04 -1.56
CA VAL A 163 -11.45 -4.06 -1.83
C VAL A 163 -12.48 -4.12 -0.71
N LYS A 164 -13.61 -4.78 -0.98
CA LYS A 164 -14.55 -5.27 0.04
C LYS A 164 -14.45 -6.79 0.15
N GLY A 165 -14.34 -7.33 1.35
CA GLY A 165 -14.31 -8.77 1.57
C GLY A 165 -14.83 -9.17 2.94
N ALA A 166 -15.08 -10.45 3.13
CA ALA A 166 -15.76 -10.99 4.29
C ALA A 166 -14.77 -11.59 5.31
N VAL A 167 -15.06 -11.32 6.59
CA VAL A 167 -14.67 -12.17 7.71
C VAL A 167 -15.88 -12.92 8.19
N TYR A 168 -15.67 -14.13 8.73
CA TYR A 168 -16.76 -14.96 9.20
C TYR A 168 -16.37 -15.76 10.44
N ASP A 169 -17.36 -16.13 11.24
CA ASP A 169 -17.21 -17.01 12.39
C ASP A 169 -17.75 -18.40 12.03
N SER A 170 -16.85 -19.38 11.94
CA SER A 170 -17.21 -20.74 11.55
C SER A 170 -18.07 -21.49 12.59
N SER A 171 -18.14 -21.01 13.82
CA SER A 171 -18.92 -21.65 14.89
C SER A 171 -20.42 -21.36 14.82
N ASN A 172 -20.79 -20.19 14.29
CA ASN A 172 -22.17 -19.69 14.26
C ASN A 172 -22.62 -19.18 12.90
N GLY A 173 -21.73 -19.10 11.90
CA GLY A 173 -22.05 -18.68 10.54
C GLY A 173 -22.20 -17.17 10.35
N ASN A 174 -21.86 -16.35 11.35
CA ASN A 174 -21.89 -14.90 11.22
C ASN A 174 -20.87 -14.44 10.16
N VAL A 175 -21.26 -13.46 9.34
CA VAL A 175 -20.42 -12.87 8.30
C VAL A 175 -20.48 -11.36 8.39
N ILE A 176 -19.33 -10.70 8.26
CA ILE A 176 -19.20 -9.25 8.21
C ILE A 176 -18.34 -8.87 7.01
N TYR A 177 -18.83 -7.95 6.18
CA TYR A 177 -18.06 -7.42 5.05
C TYR A 177 -17.35 -6.14 5.44
N LEU A 178 -16.05 -6.10 5.17
CA LEU A 178 -15.14 -5.02 5.54
C LEU A 178 -14.48 -4.46 4.28
N SER A 179 -13.93 -3.26 4.39
CA SER A 179 -13.18 -2.63 3.30
C SER A 179 -11.81 -2.17 3.77
N GLY A 180 -10.80 -2.41 2.95
CA GLY A 180 -9.41 -2.05 3.22
C GLY A 180 -8.52 -2.19 2.00
N ASN A 181 -7.26 -1.81 2.14
CA ASN A 181 -6.26 -1.89 1.09
C ASN A 181 -5.52 -3.22 1.20
N VAL A 182 -5.56 -4.04 0.14
CA VAL A 182 -4.88 -5.34 0.15
C VAL A 182 -3.37 -5.12 0.07
N LYS A 183 -2.63 -5.59 1.07
CA LYS A 183 -1.17 -5.51 1.11
C LYS A 183 -0.46 -6.84 0.87
N GLN A 184 -1.15 -7.94 1.08
CA GLN A 184 -0.59 -9.29 0.95
C GLN A 184 -1.68 -10.26 0.53
N ILE A 185 -1.30 -11.22 -0.31
CA ILE A 185 -2.10 -12.40 -0.63
C ILE A 185 -1.32 -13.61 -0.10
N GLN A 186 -1.98 -14.42 0.72
CA GLN A 186 -1.36 -15.50 1.47
C GLN A 186 -2.14 -16.79 1.30
N ARG A 187 -1.38 -17.89 1.15
CA ARG A 187 -1.94 -19.22 1.27
C ARG A 187 -2.23 -19.56 2.73
N GLY A 188 -3.47 -19.93 3.03
CA GLY A 188 -3.83 -20.52 4.31
C GLY A 188 -3.88 -22.04 4.24
N ALA A 189 -4.14 -22.68 5.39
CA ALA A 189 -4.21 -24.13 5.48
C ALA A 189 -5.50 -24.71 4.87
N ASN A 190 -6.62 -23.97 4.98
CA ASN A 190 -7.94 -24.40 4.55
C ASN A 190 -8.54 -23.49 3.46
N GLU A 191 -8.15 -22.22 3.43
CA GLU A 191 -8.55 -21.25 2.41
C GLU A 191 -7.41 -20.24 2.22
N ASP A 192 -7.47 -19.52 1.10
CA ASP A 192 -6.53 -18.45 0.80
C ASP A 192 -7.05 -17.10 1.29
N TYR A 193 -6.13 -16.23 1.71
CA TYR A 193 -6.46 -14.96 2.36
C TYR A 193 -5.87 -13.76 1.63
N ALA A 194 -6.67 -12.71 1.53
CA ALA A 194 -6.16 -11.36 1.32
C ALA A 194 -5.99 -10.69 2.70
N VAL A 195 -4.83 -10.09 2.92
CA VAL A 195 -4.52 -9.33 4.13
C VAL A 195 -4.63 -7.85 3.82
N MET A 196 -5.49 -7.16 4.57
CA MET A 196 -5.84 -5.77 4.35
C MET A 196 -5.33 -4.85 5.47
N ASP A 197 -5.01 -3.62 5.08
CA ASP A 197 -4.74 -2.50 5.97
C ASP A 197 -5.82 -1.41 5.87
N GLY A 198 -5.92 -0.57 6.90
CA GLY A 198 -6.83 0.56 6.94
C GLY A 198 -8.30 0.17 7.08
N VAL A 199 -8.57 -0.96 7.74
CA VAL A 199 -9.93 -1.49 7.89
C VAL A 199 -10.63 -0.83 9.07
N ASN A 200 -11.74 -0.13 8.81
CA ASN A 200 -12.55 0.49 9.84
C ASN A 200 -13.55 -0.52 10.42
N VAL A 201 -13.60 -0.65 11.74
CA VAL A 201 -14.47 -1.61 12.44
C VAL A 201 -15.12 -1.00 13.68
N GLU A 202 -16.29 -1.51 14.06
CA GLU A 202 -16.85 -1.36 15.42
C GLU A 202 -16.38 -2.54 16.27
N ILE A 203 -15.76 -2.27 17.41
CA ILE A 203 -15.34 -3.29 18.38
C ILE A 203 -16.46 -3.49 19.39
N ALA A 204 -16.96 -4.72 19.51
CA ALA A 204 -17.96 -5.07 20.51
C ALA A 204 -17.34 -5.52 21.83
N GLU A 205 -16.22 -6.24 21.79
CA GLU A 205 -15.57 -6.83 22.97
C GLU A 205 -14.12 -7.24 22.64
N VAL A 206 -13.31 -7.41 23.68
CA VAL A 206 -11.97 -8.01 23.59
C VAL A 206 -12.12 -9.52 23.75
N THR A 207 -11.66 -10.29 22.76
CA THR A 207 -11.85 -11.75 22.72
C THR A 207 -11.08 -12.44 23.85
N GLY A 208 -11.75 -13.32 24.60
CA GLY A 208 -11.16 -14.08 25.70
C GLY A 208 -11.23 -13.39 27.07
N SER A 209 -11.87 -12.22 27.16
CA SER A 209 -12.19 -11.57 28.44
C SER A 209 -13.67 -11.69 28.73
N THR A 210 -14.03 -12.02 29.98
CA THR A 210 -15.41 -11.93 30.48
C THR A 210 -15.78 -10.50 30.89
N ALA A 211 -14.82 -9.57 30.89
CA ALA A 211 -15.03 -8.18 31.24
C ALA A 211 -15.60 -7.41 30.04
N VAL A 212 -16.92 -7.16 30.10
CA VAL A 212 -17.65 -6.22 29.22
C VAL A 212 -17.51 -4.76 29.68
N ASP A 213 -16.60 -4.46 30.62
CA ASP A 213 -16.38 -3.10 31.13
C ASP A 213 -15.75 -2.20 30.05
N PRO A 214 -16.38 -1.07 29.68
CA PRO A 214 -15.83 -0.09 28.75
C PRO A 214 -14.41 0.39 29.12
N ASN A 215 -14.08 0.49 30.41
CA ASN A 215 -12.75 0.88 30.86
C ASN A 215 -11.69 -0.20 30.57
N TYR A 216 -12.08 -1.47 30.60
CA TYR A 216 -11.20 -2.58 30.26
C TYR A 216 -10.82 -2.54 28.77
N ILE A 217 -11.82 -2.36 27.90
CA ILE A 217 -11.59 -2.24 26.45
C ILE A 217 -10.67 -1.05 26.17
N LYS A 218 -10.94 0.11 26.78
CA LYS A 218 -10.09 1.29 26.66
C LYS A 218 -8.64 1.01 27.06
N ASN A 219 -8.41 0.45 28.25
CA ASN A 219 -7.05 0.18 28.73
C ASN A 219 -6.32 -0.85 27.87
N TYR A 220 -7.03 -1.88 27.38
CA TYR A 220 -6.49 -2.86 26.45
C TYR A 220 -6.05 -2.21 25.15
N LEU A 221 -6.91 -1.42 24.51
CA LEU A 221 -6.59 -0.75 23.25
C LEU A 221 -5.49 0.31 23.42
N GLU A 222 -5.49 1.05 24.53
CA GLU A 222 -4.45 2.03 24.86
C GLU A 222 -3.07 1.37 25.03
N GLN A 223 -3.02 0.23 25.73
CA GLN A 223 -1.77 -0.54 25.84
C GLN A 223 -1.29 -1.00 24.45
N LYS A 224 -2.22 -1.50 23.63
CA LYS A 224 -1.92 -2.07 22.33
C LYS A 224 -1.46 -1.03 21.32
N VAL A 225 -2.13 0.11 21.22
CA VAL A 225 -1.76 1.16 20.27
C VAL A 225 -0.37 1.75 20.55
N ASN A 226 0.02 1.80 21.83
CA ASN A 226 1.32 2.28 22.30
C ASN A 226 2.45 1.24 22.22
N GLY A 227 2.18 0.05 21.68
CA GLY A 227 3.21 -0.96 21.44
C GLY A 227 4.30 -0.48 20.49
N THR A 228 5.54 -0.95 20.68
CA THR A 228 6.69 -0.53 19.86
C THR A 228 6.94 -1.45 18.66
N THR A 229 6.45 -2.70 18.72
CA THR A 229 6.51 -3.67 17.63
C THR A 229 5.12 -4.02 17.10
N GLU A 230 5.06 -4.58 15.90
CA GLU A 230 3.80 -5.12 15.32
C GLU A 230 3.15 -6.19 16.22
N ALA A 231 3.98 -7.01 16.89
CA ALA A 231 3.49 -8.03 17.82
C ALA A 231 2.85 -7.41 19.07
N ASP A 232 3.42 -6.32 19.60
CA ASP A 232 2.86 -5.61 20.74
C ASP A 232 1.49 -5.01 20.41
N LYS A 233 1.34 -4.50 19.18
CA LYS A 233 0.12 -3.90 18.66
C LYS A 233 -0.96 -4.90 18.24
N GLN A 234 -0.67 -6.21 18.24
CA GLN A 234 -1.65 -7.22 17.87
C GLN A 234 -2.81 -7.28 18.88
N VAL A 235 -4.04 -7.20 18.36
CA VAL A 235 -5.30 -7.28 19.10
C VAL A 235 -6.11 -8.52 18.72
N LYS A 236 -6.83 -9.06 19.69
CA LYS A 236 -7.86 -10.09 19.51
C LYS A 236 -9.19 -9.52 19.98
N VAL A 237 -10.07 -9.21 19.04
CA VAL A 237 -11.32 -8.48 19.30
C VAL A 237 -12.47 -9.11 18.54
N THR A 238 -13.68 -9.00 19.08
CA THR A 238 -14.89 -9.33 18.33
C THR A 238 -15.41 -8.04 17.72
N ILE A 239 -15.44 -7.99 16.39
CA ILE A 239 -16.02 -6.87 15.67
C ILE A 239 -17.51 -7.08 15.48
N LYS A 240 -18.24 -5.98 15.25
CA LYS A 240 -19.68 -6.00 15.06
C LYS A 240 -20.09 -5.22 13.83
N ASP A 241 -21.07 -5.77 13.10
CA ASP A 241 -21.78 -5.03 12.06
C ASP A 241 -22.94 -4.27 12.71
N SER A 242 -22.94 -2.93 12.61
CA SER A 242 -23.98 -2.09 13.21
C SER A 242 -25.37 -2.30 12.58
N THR A 243 -25.44 -2.82 11.36
CA THR A 243 -26.68 -3.02 10.60
C THR A 243 -27.31 -4.37 10.92
N THR A 244 -26.51 -5.44 10.90
CA THR A 244 -27.01 -6.81 11.09
C THR A 244 -26.93 -7.27 12.54
N GLY A 245 -26.10 -6.61 13.36
CA GLY A 245 -25.77 -7.04 14.72
C GLY A 245 -24.85 -8.26 14.77
N ALA A 246 -24.41 -8.78 13.62
CA ALA A 246 -23.49 -9.90 13.53
C ALA A 246 -22.18 -9.57 14.27
N LYS A 247 -21.63 -10.58 14.93
CA LYS A 247 -20.37 -10.50 15.68
C LYS A 247 -19.40 -11.54 15.15
N VAL A 248 -18.16 -11.12 14.87
CA VAL A 248 -17.11 -12.01 14.36
C VAL A 248 -15.80 -11.74 15.12
N PRO A 249 -15.18 -12.76 15.74
CA PRO A 249 -13.86 -12.64 16.34
C PRO A 249 -12.77 -12.51 15.27
N VAL A 250 -11.86 -11.56 15.44
CA VAL A 250 -10.75 -11.31 14.51
C VAL A 250 -9.45 -11.07 15.27
N THR A 251 -8.34 -11.37 14.60
CA THR A 251 -6.98 -11.01 15.05
C THR A 251 -6.36 -10.08 14.02
N ALA A 252 -5.83 -8.95 14.47
CA ALA A 252 -5.28 -7.91 13.60
C ALA A 252 -4.28 -7.02 14.37
N THR A 253 -3.63 -6.08 13.69
CA THR A 253 -2.82 -5.03 14.31
C THR A 253 -3.67 -3.79 14.54
N LEU A 254 -3.65 -3.25 15.75
CA LEU A 254 -4.32 -2.00 16.07
C LEU A 254 -3.51 -0.80 15.55
N LYS A 255 -4.09 -0.02 14.64
CA LYS A 255 -3.49 1.23 14.14
C LYS A 255 -3.92 2.43 14.96
N SER A 256 -5.22 2.57 15.19
CA SER A 256 -5.82 3.62 16.00
C SER A 256 -7.20 3.18 16.50
N TYR A 257 -7.70 3.85 17.52
CA TYR A 257 -9.03 3.64 18.03
C TYR A 257 -9.68 4.95 18.49
N SER A 258 -10.99 4.95 18.61
CA SER A 258 -11.78 6.05 19.16
C SER A 258 -12.97 5.49 19.95
N ILE A 259 -13.34 6.19 21.03
CA ILE A 259 -14.48 5.85 21.87
C ILE A 259 -15.42 7.05 21.86
N ASP A 260 -16.67 6.82 21.45
CA ASP A 260 -17.73 7.82 21.58
C ASP A 260 -18.09 8.00 23.06
N GLU A 261 -17.90 9.21 23.60
CA GLU A 261 -18.14 9.50 25.02
C GLU A 261 -19.63 9.44 25.41
N ASN A 262 -20.55 9.64 24.46
CA ASN A 262 -21.98 9.62 24.73
C ASN A 262 -22.55 8.21 24.65
N THR A 263 -22.09 7.41 23.70
CA THR A 263 -22.65 6.07 23.44
C THR A 263 -21.77 4.92 23.94
N GLY A 264 -20.52 5.20 24.34
CA GLY A 264 -19.53 4.17 24.67
C GLY A 264 -19.10 3.32 23.46
N LYS A 265 -19.45 3.73 22.24
CA LYS A 265 -19.17 2.96 21.03
C LYS A 265 -17.68 3.02 20.72
N VAL A 266 -17.07 1.85 20.56
CA VAL A 266 -15.64 1.74 20.24
C VAL A 266 -15.47 1.48 18.75
N THR A 267 -14.69 2.32 18.08
CA THR A 267 -14.31 2.14 16.68
C THR A 267 -12.79 2.06 16.58
N ALA A 268 -12.30 1.32 15.59
CA ALA A 268 -10.87 1.17 15.37
C ALA A 268 -10.52 1.09 13.88
N VAL A 269 -9.29 1.48 13.59
CA VAL A 269 -8.62 1.18 12.32
C VAL A 269 -7.67 0.01 12.57
N LEU A 270 -7.90 -1.08 11.85
CA LEU A 270 -7.11 -2.30 11.94
C LEU A 270 -6.28 -2.50 10.67
N ASP A 271 -5.01 -2.84 10.89
CA ASP A 271 -4.07 -3.31 9.87
C ASP A 271 -3.86 -4.83 10.03
N ASN A 272 -3.31 -5.52 9.04
CA ASN A 272 -3.15 -6.99 9.03
C ASN A 272 -4.46 -7.79 9.21
N MET A 273 -5.57 -7.31 8.64
CA MET A 273 -6.87 -7.98 8.68
C MET A 273 -6.97 -9.05 7.59
N TYR A 274 -7.23 -10.31 7.96
CA TYR A 274 -7.37 -11.43 7.03
C TYR A 274 -8.81 -11.56 6.58
N ILE A 275 -9.04 -11.62 5.26
CA ILE A 275 -10.34 -11.91 4.63
C ILE A 275 -10.17 -13.03 3.61
N SER A 276 -11.23 -13.79 3.36
CA SER A 276 -11.22 -14.84 2.33
C SER A 276 -11.08 -14.21 0.94
N VAL A 277 -10.09 -14.65 0.12
CA VAL A 277 -9.92 -14.11 -1.25
C VAL A 277 -11.14 -14.34 -2.12
N TYR A 278 -11.89 -15.42 -1.87
CA TYR A 278 -13.09 -15.79 -2.61
C TYR A 278 -14.30 -14.89 -2.30
N SER A 279 -14.22 -14.09 -1.23
CA SER A 279 -15.26 -13.13 -0.84
C SER A 279 -15.03 -11.72 -1.41
N VAL A 280 -13.90 -11.51 -2.10
CA VAL A 280 -13.49 -10.19 -2.57
C VAL A 280 -14.44 -9.66 -3.65
N SER A 281 -14.82 -8.41 -3.48
CA SER A 281 -15.71 -7.66 -4.36
C SER A 281 -15.35 -6.17 -4.33
N ASN A 282 -15.97 -5.37 -5.21
CA ASN A 282 -15.81 -3.91 -5.26
C ASN A 282 -14.33 -3.45 -5.25
N ILE A 283 -13.59 -3.91 -6.26
CA ILE A 283 -12.15 -3.65 -6.42
C ILE A 283 -11.96 -2.22 -6.97
N GLN A 284 -11.27 -1.38 -6.20
CA GLN A 284 -11.00 0.02 -6.52
C GLN A 284 -9.49 0.26 -6.55
N LYS A 285 -9.03 1.03 -7.54
CA LYS A 285 -7.63 1.44 -7.62
C LYS A 285 -7.24 2.24 -6.37
N PRO A 286 -5.97 2.15 -5.93
CA PRO A 286 -5.44 2.94 -4.81
C PRO A 286 -5.58 4.44 -5.03
#